data_AF-Q38FG8-F1
#
_entry.id   AF-Q38FG8-F1
#
_cell.length_a   1.000
_cell.length_b   1.000
_cell.length_c   1.000
_cell.angle_alpha   90.00
_cell.angle_beta   90.00
_cell.angle_gamma   90.00
#
_symmetry.space_group_name_H-M   'P 1'
#
loop_
_entity.id
_entity.type
_entity.pdbx_description
1 polymer ?
#
loop_
_entity_poly.entity_id
_entity_poly.type
_entity_poly.pdbx_seq_one_letter_code
_entity_poly.pdbx_strand_id
1 'polypeptide(L)'
;MRRLGVFCRGQRNSPLLTRGIATGGRVTNEDRRWWLVHLECAPDVTPGTFIAWLDCCGTHTCKKLIERNIWTIEQVAALDSDQVDELKYREGCLKMDVVWEHARTIITPLRQREVTGGVESELQGRIMELRKKRELERRREEILKERANVSEQREETLRKLREAIAAKKAAMLQKKQAASEAYGGSSDGGARKEGAEE
;
A
#
# COMPACT_ATOMS: atom_id res chain seq x y z
N MET A 1 -30.28 -40.45 -4.20
CA MET A 1 -28.93 -40.72 -4.72
C MET A 1 -28.11 -39.43 -4.73
N ARG A 2 -26.84 -39.51 -4.28
CA ARG A 2 -25.74 -38.52 -4.34
C ARG A 2 -25.82 -37.26 -3.45
N ARG A 3 -25.30 -37.37 -2.22
CA ARG A 3 -24.70 -36.25 -1.47
C ARG A 3 -23.18 -36.40 -1.53
N LEU A 4 -22.49 -35.40 -2.09
CA LEU A 4 -21.03 -35.26 -2.06
C LEU A 4 -20.64 -34.58 -0.74
N GLY A 5 -19.96 -35.31 0.14
CA GLY A 5 -19.28 -34.74 1.30
C GLY A 5 -17.87 -34.33 0.90
N VAL A 6 -17.54 -33.05 1.06
CA VAL A 6 -16.18 -32.53 0.88
C VAL A 6 -15.47 -32.59 2.23
N PHE A 7 -14.43 -33.41 2.28
CA PHE A 7 -13.56 -33.66 3.41
C PHE A 7 -12.34 -32.71 3.28
N CYS A 8 -12.32 -31.60 4.02
CA CYS A 8 -11.13 -30.75 4.10
C CYS A 8 -10.21 -31.24 5.22
N ARG A 9 -9.18 -32.01 4.84
CA ARG A 9 -7.94 -32.14 5.60
C ARG A 9 -7.04 -30.94 5.29
N GLY A 10 -6.49 -30.32 6.33
CA GLY A 10 -5.21 -29.61 6.22
C GLY A 10 -5.22 -28.18 6.77
N GLN A 11 -4.78 -28.02 8.01
CA GLN A 11 -3.61 -27.18 8.37
C GLN A 11 -3.37 -27.29 9.87
N ARG A 12 -2.29 -28.00 10.22
CA ARG A 12 -1.63 -27.95 11.52
C ARG A 12 -0.68 -26.75 11.51
N ASN A 13 -0.51 -26.12 12.68
CA ASN A 13 0.59 -25.24 13.11
C ASN A 13 0.33 -23.72 13.13
N SER A 14 -0.35 -23.25 14.19
CA SER A 14 0.01 -22.02 14.92
C SER A 14 -0.65 -22.01 16.32
N PRO A 15 0.06 -22.33 17.43
CA PRO A 15 -0.55 -22.35 18.76
C PRO A 15 -0.46 -21.00 19.51
N LEU A 16 -0.13 -19.88 18.86
CA LEU A 16 0.23 -18.62 19.55
C LEU A 16 -0.81 -17.50 19.51
N LEU A 17 -2.03 -17.72 19.00
CA LEU A 17 -2.97 -16.63 18.68
C LEU A 17 -4.32 -16.65 19.44
N THR A 18 -4.48 -17.45 20.49
CA THR A 18 -5.78 -17.59 21.18
C THR A 18 -5.75 -17.51 22.70
N ARG A 19 -4.68 -16.97 23.31
CA ARG A 19 -4.71 -16.59 24.73
C ARG A 19 -5.16 -15.14 24.87
N GLY A 20 -6.43 -14.88 24.55
CA GLY A 20 -7.10 -13.66 24.99
C GLY A 20 -7.04 -13.58 26.52
N ILE A 21 -6.90 -12.38 27.06
CA ILE A 21 -6.65 -12.10 28.49
C ILE A 21 -7.78 -12.68 29.34
N ALA A 22 -7.58 -13.91 29.78
CA ALA A 22 -8.33 -14.54 30.85
C ALA A 22 -7.50 -14.40 32.12
N THR A 23 -7.23 -13.16 32.54
CA THR A 23 -6.69 -12.88 33.87
C THR A 23 -7.77 -13.22 34.90
N GLY A 24 -7.79 -14.50 35.28
CA GLY A 24 -8.57 -15.06 36.36
C GLY A 24 -8.04 -14.59 37.71
N GLY A 25 -8.37 -13.34 38.06
CA GLY A 25 -8.14 -12.78 39.40
C GLY A 25 -7.02 -11.75 39.46
N ARG A 26 -5.78 -12.10 39.08
CA ARG A 26 -4.62 -11.19 39.15
C ARG A 26 -3.87 -11.13 37.82
N VAL A 27 -3.36 -9.97 37.48
CA VAL A 27 -2.47 -9.76 36.33
C VAL A 27 -1.09 -10.33 36.66
N THR A 28 -0.59 -11.22 35.82
CA THR A 28 0.70 -11.89 35.96
C THR A 28 1.78 -11.24 35.09
N ASN A 29 3.05 -11.59 35.32
CA ASN A 29 4.15 -11.14 34.46
C ASN A 29 4.03 -11.68 33.02
N GLU A 30 3.35 -12.81 32.80
CA GLU A 30 3.06 -13.33 31.46
C GLU A 30 2.10 -12.40 30.71
N ASP A 31 1.07 -11.89 31.38
CA ASP A 31 0.12 -10.92 30.81
C ASP A 31 0.81 -9.59 30.49
N ARG A 32 1.70 -9.11 31.38
CA ARG A 32 2.50 -7.91 31.10
C ARG A 32 3.39 -8.08 29.89
N ARG A 33 4.05 -9.25 29.77
CA ARG A 33 4.87 -9.57 28.59
C ARG A 33 4.01 -9.65 27.33
N TRP A 34 2.82 -10.22 27.41
CA TRP A 34 1.87 -10.27 26.31
C TRP A 34 1.51 -8.88 25.80
N TRP A 35 1.17 -7.94 26.68
CA TRP A 35 0.88 -6.55 26.31
C TRP A 35 2.08 -5.85 25.66
N LEU A 36 3.28 -6.03 26.21
CA LEU A 36 4.49 -5.42 25.66
C LEU A 36 4.81 -5.94 24.25
N VAL A 37 4.61 -7.24 24.00
CA VAL A 37 4.76 -7.82 22.66
C VAL A 37 3.69 -7.28 21.71
N HIS A 38 2.44 -7.17 22.15
CA HIS A 38 1.34 -6.65 21.32
C HIS A 38 1.47 -5.15 21.02
N LEU A 39 2.21 -4.41 21.83
CA LEU A 39 2.51 -3.01 21.58
C LEU A 39 3.35 -2.82 20.30
N GLU A 40 4.17 -3.79 19.89
CA GLU A 40 4.92 -3.76 18.62
C GLU A 40 3.98 -3.84 17.41
N CYS A 41 2.84 -4.52 17.55
CA CYS A 41 1.84 -4.66 16.49
C CYS A 41 1.03 -3.37 16.26
N ALA A 42 1.03 -2.43 17.21
CA ALA A 42 0.27 -1.19 17.17
C ALA A 42 1.21 0.03 17.19
N PRO A 43 1.82 0.39 16.04
CA PRO A 43 2.79 1.49 15.95
C PRO A 43 2.15 2.88 16.05
N ASP A 44 0.86 2.99 15.77
CA ASP A 44 0.05 4.21 15.77
C ASP A 44 -0.48 4.59 17.16
N VAL A 45 -0.34 3.72 18.15
CA VAL A 45 -0.79 3.96 19.53
C VAL A 45 0.19 4.90 20.22
N THR A 46 -0.35 6.01 20.73
CA THR A 46 0.34 7.03 21.51
C THR A 46 -0.16 7.08 22.97
N PRO A 47 0.56 7.67 23.93
CA PRO A 47 0.06 7.89 25.29
C PRO A 47 -1.30 8.61 25.37
N GLY A 48 -1.57 9.49 24.39
CA GLY A 48 -2.83 10.21 24.23
C GLY A 48 -3.97 9.42 23.57
N THR A 49 -3.75 8.15 23.25
CA THR A 49 -4.79 7.31 22.60
C THR A 49 -5.99 7.13 23.53
N PHE A 50 -7.17 7.05 22.92
CA PHE A 50 -8.43 6.90 23.64
C PHE A 50 -8.50 5.58 24.43
N ILE A 51 -9.05 5.66 25.64
CA ILE A 51 -9.11 4.55 26.62
C ILE A 51 -9.72 3.24 26.11
N ALA A 52 -10.59 3.29 25.10
CA ALA A 52 -11.23 2.09 24.55
C ALA A 52 -10.24 1.14 23.85
N TRP A 53 -9.01 1.57 23.58
CA TRP A 53 -7.94 0.70 23.09
C TRP A 53 -7.44 -0.29 24.14
N LEU A 54 -7.58 0.03 25.43
CA LEU A 54 -7.12 -0.85 26.51
C LEU A 54 -7.93 -2.15 26.57
N ASP A 55 -7.22 -3.25 26.72
CA ASP A 55 -7.85 -4.55 26.94
C ASP A 55 -8.82 -4.55 28.13
N CYS A 56 -9.95 -5.24 27.95
CA CYS A 56 -11.05 -5.31 28.91
C CYS A 56 -11.74 -3.96 29.22
N CYS A 57 -11.45 -2.88 28.48
CA CYS A 57 -12.17 -1.62 28.59
C CYS A 57 -13.52 -1.69 27.87
N GLY A 58 -14.50 -2.33 28.50
CA GLY A 58 -15.88 -2.40 28.01
C GLY A 58 -16.57 -1.03 27.95
N THR A 59 -17.75 -0.99 27.33
CA THR A 59 -18.53 0.26 27.16
C THR A 59 -18.90 0.92 28.49
N HIS A 60 -19.25 0.13 29.52
CA HIS A 60 -19.54 0.63 30.86
C HIS A 60 -18.33 1.28 31.51
N THR A 61 -17.19 0.57 31.52
CA THR A 61 -15.91 1.06 32.04
C THR A 61 -15.50 2.36 31.35
N CYS A 62 -15.61 2.39 30.01
CA CYS A 62 -15.28 3.57 29.22
C CYS A 62 -16.15 4.78 29.58
N LYS A 63 -17.46 4.60 29.70
CA LYS A 63 -18.38 5.68 30.12
C LYS A 63 -18.05 6.22 31.52
N LYS A 64 -17.74 5.34 32.48
CA LYS A 64 -17.38 5.74 33.85
C LYS A 64 -16.06 6.47 33.95
N LEU A 65 -15.09 6.13 33.09
CA LEU A 65 -13.85 6.88 32.95
C LEU A 65 -14.12 8.28 32.36
N ILE A 66 -14.96 8.37 31.33
CA ILE A 66 -15.36 9.64 30.72
C ILE A 66 -16.08 10.55 31.73
N GLU A 67 -16.97 9.99 32.57
CA GLU A 67 -17.65 10.73 33.66
C GLU A 67 -16.64 11.35 34.65
N ARG A 68 -15.48 10.72 34.86
CA ARG A 68 -14.38 11.25 35.68
C ARG A 68 -13.36 12.10 34.91
N ASN A 69 -13.69 12.50 33.68
CA ASN A 69 -12.84 13.26 32.78
C ASN A 69 -11.51 12.55 32.42
N ILE A 70 -11.55 11.22 32.29
CA ILE A 70 -10.42 10.38 31.88
C ILE A 70 -10.67 9.91 30.45
N TRP A 71 -9.85 10.41 29.53
CA TRP A 71 -9.98 10.21 28.08
C TRP A 71 -8.78 9.51 27.47
N THR A 72 -7.61 9.59 28.11
CA THR A 72 -6.35 9.07 27.57
C THR A 72 -5.79 7.91 28.39
N ILE A 73 -4.97 7.07 27.75
CA ILE A 73 -4.22 5.99 28.43
C ILE A 73 -3.33 6.56 29.53
N GLU A 74 -2.68 7.70 29.29
CA GLU A 74 -1.84 8.37 30.29
C GLU A 74 -2.61 8.72 31.57
N GLN A 75 -3.83 9.25 31.44
CA GLN A 75 -4.68 9.56 32.59
C GLN A 75 -5.11 8.30 33.33
N VAL A 76 -5.43 7.21 32.62
CA VAL A 76 -5.74 5.91 33.26
C VAL A 76 -4.54 5.37 34.03
N ALA A 77 -3.33 5.44 33.46
CA ALA A 77 -2.11 4.97 34.11
C ALA A 77 -1.74 5.80 35.36
N ALA A 78 -2.19 7.06 35.41
CA ALA A 78 -1.99 7.98 36.53
C ALA A 78 -3.05 7.85 37.64
N LEU A 79 -4.04 6.97 37.50
CA LEU A 79 -5.03 6.74 38.56
C LEU A 79 -4.39 6.12 39.80
N ASP A 80 -4.86 6.57 40.96
CA ASP A 80 -4.51 5.99 42.25
C ASP A 80 -5.33 4.72 42.54
N SER A 81 -4.80 3.84 43.39
CA SER A 81 -5.47 2.60 43.79
C SER A 81 -6.87 2.85 44.37
N ASP A 82 -7.03 3.91 45.16
CA ASP A 82 -8.31 4.24 45.80
C ASP A 82 -9.39 4.62 44.77
N GLN A 83 -8.98 5.31 43.69
CA GLN A 83 -9.89 5.67 42.60
C GLN A 83 -10.27 4.44 41.78
N VAL A 84 -9.32 3.53 41.54
CA VAL A 84 -9.55 2.25 40.85
C VAL A 84 -10.53 1.37 41.63
N ASP A 85 -10.36 1.30 42.95
CA ASP A 85 -11.27 0.56 43.83
C ASP A 85 -12.67 1.19 43.85
N GLU A 86 -12.76 2.52 43.87
CA GLU A 86 -14.05 3.21 43.76
C GLU A 86 -14.76 2.89 42.44
N LEU A 87 -14.04 2.95 41.32
CA LEU A 87 -14.55 2.59 40.00
C LEU A 87 -14.97 1.11 39.92
N LYS A 88 -14.21 0.21 40.56
CA LYS A 88 -14.48 -1.22 40.56
C LYS A 88 -15.69 -1.59 41.42
N TYR A 89 -15.74 -1.09 42.66
CA TYR A 89 -16.70 -1.55 43.67
C TYR A 89 -17.93 -0.64 43.82
N ARG A 90 -17.83 0.67 43.58
CA ARG A 90 -18.98 1.60 43.63
C ARG A 90 -19.64 1.78 42.26
N GLU A 91 -18.85 2.02 41.21
CA GLU A 91 -19.38 2.26 39.86
C GLU A 91 -19.67 0.97 39.07
N GLY A 92 -19.18 -0.18 39.55
CA GLY A 92 -19.41 -1.48 38.93
C GLY A 92 -18.54 -1.73 37.69
N CYS A 93 -17.34 -1.15 37.58
CA CYS A 93 -16.40 -1.46 36.51
C CYS A 93 -15.65 -2.77 36.79
N LEU A 94 -16.24 -3.92 36.40
CA LEU A 94 -15.76 -5.26 36.78
C LEU A 94 -14.26 -5.52 36.54
N LYS A 95 -13.68 -4.99 35.46
CA LYS A 95 -12.29 -5.23 35.02
C LYS A 95 -11.40 -3.98 35.07
N MET A 96 -11.75 -3.01 35.93
CA MET A 96 -10.97 -1.76 36.05
C MET A 96 -9.53 -2.03 36.49
N ASP A 97 -9.32 -3.03 37.34
CA ASP A 97 -8.00 -3.49 37.76
C ASP A 97 -7.13 -3.96 36.58
N VAL A 98 -7.69 -4.74 35.66
CA VAL A 98 -7.00 -5.19 34.45
C VAL A 98 -6.69 -4.01 33.52
N VAL A 99 -7.66 -3.12 33.31
CA VAL A 99 -7.48 -1.91 32.47
C VAL A 99 -6.39 -1.01 33.03
N TRP A 100 -6.38 -0.78 34.34
CA TRP A 100 -5.39 0.02 35.04
C TRP A 100 -3.99 -0.60 34.97
N GLU A 101 -3.87 -1.91 35.22
CA GLU A 101 -2.59 -2.62 35.11
C GLU A 101 -2.07 -2.69 33.67
N HIS A 102 -2.97 -2.78 32.68
CA HIS A 102 -2.60 -2.68 31.28
C HIS A 102 -2.02 -1.31 30.98
N ALA A 103 -2.72 -0.23 31.35
CA ALA A 103 -2.26 1.14 31.15
C ALA A 103 -0.89 1.39 31.81
N ARG A 104 -0.72 0.96 33.08
CA ARG A 104 0.56 1.07 33.80
C ARG A 104 1.71 0.30 33.14
N THR A 105 1.41 -0.83 32.49
CA THR A 105 2.44 -1.65 31.84
C THR A 105 2.94 -1.01 30.54
N ILE A 106 2.03 -0.44 29.74
CA ILE A 106 2.35 0.10 28.40
C ILE A 106 2.77 1.57 28.42
N ILE A 107 2.44 2.34 29.46
CA ILE A 107 2.65 3.80 29.46
C ILE A 107 4.11 4.19 29.28
N THR A 108 5.04 3.43 29.87
CA THR A 108 6.48 3.74 29.79
C THR A 108 7.01 3.58 28.35
N PRO A 109 6.83 2.44 27.66
CA PRO A 109 7.15 2.33 26.23
C PRO A 109 6.46 3.38 25.36
N LEU A 110 5.19 3.72 25.63
CA LEU A 110 4.45 4.72 24.86
C LEU A 110 5.05 6.13 25.04
N ARG A 111 5.41 6.52 26.27
CA ARG A 111 6.11 7.80 26.53
C ARG A 111 7.48 7.84 25.87
N GLN A 112 8.20 6.71 25.84
CA GLN A 112 9.46 6.60 25.10
C GLN A 112 9.25 6.84 23.59
N ARG A 113 8.20 6.24 23.00
CA ARG A 113 7.83 6.48 21.59
C ARG A 113 7.51 7.95 21.33
N GLU A 114 6.75 8.60 22.20
CA GLU A 114 6.36 10.00 22.03
C GLU A 114 7.54 10.98 22.17
N VAL A 115 8.41 10.78 23.18
CA VAL A 115 9.54 11.69 23.44
C VAL A 115 10.70 11.46 22.47
N THR A 116 11.02 10.20 22.15
CA THR A 116 12.23 9.86 21.37
C THR A 116 11.97 9.29 19.98
N GLY A 117 10.71 9.17 19.55
CA GLY A 117 10.37 8.58 18.24
C GLY A 117 10.71 7.08 18.11
N GLY A 118 11.00 6.41 19.23
CA GLY A 118 11.47 5.02 19.24
C GLY A 118 12.92 4.92 18.75
N VAL A 119 13.84 4.86 19.70
CA VAL A 119 15.29 4.82 19.47
C VAL A 119 15.74 3.65 18.57
N GLU A 120 14.95 2.59 18.42
CA GLU A 120 15.24 1.47 17.52
C GLU A 120 14.50 1.51 16.16
N SER A 121 13.32 2.13 16.09
CA SER A 121 12.53 2.24 14.87
C SER A 121 13.06 3.28 13.90
N GLU A 122 13.74 4.33 14.39
CA GLU A 122 14.32 5.34 13.50
C GLU A 122 15.42 4.77 12.60
N LEU A 123 16.28 3.88 13.09
CA LEU A 123 17.39 3.37 12.29
C LEU A 123 16.95 2.24 11.35
N GLN A 124 16.22 1.25 11.84
CA GLN A 124 15.78 0.14 10.99
C GLN A 124 14.68 0.56 10.01
N GLY A 125 13.75 1.42 10.45
CA GLY A 125 12.71 2.00 9.61
C GLY A 125 13.30 2.85 8.49
N ARG A 126 14.17 3.82 8.83
CA ARG A 126 14.83 4.65 7.80
C ARG A 126 15.68 3.81 6.85
N ILE A 127 16.39 2.78 7.32
CA ILE A 127 17.15 1.89 6.43
C ILE A 127 16.23 1.11 5.48
N MET A 128 15.11 0.56 5.97
CA MET A 128 14.16 -0.16 5.12
C MET A 128 13.45 0.76 4.13
N GLU A 129 13.07 1.97 4.55
CA GLU A 129 12.52 3.02 3.70
C GLU A 129 13.51 3.44 2.62
N LEU A 130 14.78 3.65 2.97
CA LEU A 130 15.83 3.96 2.00
C LEU A 130 16.04 2.82 1.00
N ARG A 131 15.98 1.55 1.45
CA ARG A 131 16.05 0.38 0.55
C ARG A 131 14.85 0.34 -0.40
N LYS A 132 13.63 0.52 0.13
CA LYS A 132 12.40 0.58 -0.69
C LYS A 132 12.44 1.75 -1.67
N LYS A 133 12.92 2.92 -1.25
CA LYS A 133 13.08 4.10 -2.12
C LYS A 133 14.05 3.84 -3.27
N ARG A 134 15.25 3.30 -2.99
CA ARG A 134 16.24 2.94 -4.03
C ARG A 134 15.76 1.84 -4.98
N GLU A 135 14.98 0.88 -4.46
CA GLU A 135 14.37 -0.16 -5.29
C GLU A 135 13.27 0.42 -6.18
N LEU A 136 12.43 1.31 -5.66
CA LEU A 136 11.40 2.00 -6.44
C LEU A 136 12.01 2.92 -7.50
N GLU A 137 13.09 3.64 -7.21
CA GLU A 137 13.82 4.45 -8.19
C GLU A 137 14.40 3.57 -9.31
N ARG A 138 15.07 2.46 -8.98
CA ARG A 138 15.56 1.50 -9.99
C ARG A 138 14.43 0.93 -10.85
N ARG A 139 13.33 0.48 -10.24
CA ARG A 139 12.17 -0.03 -11.01
C ARG A 139 11.53 1.04 -11.89
N ARG A 140 11.45 2.28 -11.42
CA ARG A 140 10.94 3.41 -12.23
C ARG A 140 11.86 3.68 -13.42
N GLU A 141 13.18 3.68 -13.22
CA GLU A 141 14.15 3.85 -14.28
C GLU A 141 14.12 2.68 -15.29
N GLU A 142 14.00 1.44 -14.82
CA GLU A 142 13.85 0.25 -15.67
C GLU A 142 12.59 0.35 -16.53
N ILE A 143 11.44 0.69 -15.93
CA ILE A 143 10.18 0.87 -16.67
C ILE A 143 10.30 2.00 -17.71
N LEU A 144 10.96 3.11 -17.37
CA LEU A 144 11.17 4.21 -18.32
C LEU A 144 12.10 3.80 -19.47
N LYS A 145 13.18 3.06 -19.19
CA LYS A 145 14.10 2.53 -20.22
C LYS A 145 13.42 1.51 -21.11
N GLU A 146 12.61 0.61 -20.55
CA GLU A 146 11.83 -0.36 -21.33
C GLU A 146 10.81 0.35 -22.23
N ARG A 147 10.09 1.35 -21.70
CA ARG A 147 9.16 2.17 -22.50
C ARG A 147 9.88 2.92 -23.62
N ALA A 148 11.03 3.52 -23.33
CA ALA A 148 11.83 4.22 -24.32
C ALA A 148 12.31 3.26 -25.43
N ASN A 149 12.86 2.09 -25.07
CA ASN A 149 13.32 1.07 -26.02
C ASN A 149 12.16 0.54 -26.88
N VAL A 150 11.00 0.24 -26.29
CA VAL A 150 9.80 -0.19 -27.05
C VAL A 150 9.32 0.91 -27.98
N SER A 151 9.34 2.18 -27.55
CA SER A 151 8.95 3.31 -28.39
C SER A 151 9.92 3.51 -29.55
N GLU A 152 11.23 3.46 -29.30
CA GLU A 152 12.28 3.60 -30.30
C GLU A 152 12.21 2.48 -31.35
N GLN A 153 12.03 1.23 -30.93
CA GLN A 153 11.84 0.10 -31.85
C GLN A 153 10.59 0.27 -32.73
N ARG A 154 9.49 0.76 -32.16
CA ARG A 154 8.26 1.06 -32.92
C ARG A 154 8.47 2.21 -33.90
N GLU A 155 9.18 3.27 -33.52
CA GLU A 155 9.48 4.37 -34.41
C GLU A 155 10.45 3.99 -35.53
N GLU A 156 11.48 3.19 -35.23
CA GLU A 156 12.44 2.69 -36.21
C GLU A 156 11.75 1.79 -37.25
N THR A 157 10.87 0.87 -36.81
CA THR A 157 10.09 0.02 -37.72
C THR A 157 9.13 0.84 -38.59
N LEU A 158 8.44 1.85 -38.02
CA LEU A 158 7.62 2.77 -38.79
C LEU A 158 8.43 3.60 -39.80
N ARG A 159 9.65 4.02 -39.43
CA ARG A 159 10.55 4.77 -40.31
C ARG A 159 11.01 3.91 -41.50
N LYS A 160 11.45 2.66 -41.25
CA LYS A 160 11.79 1.68 -42.29
C LYS A 160 10.62 1.43 -43.26
N LEU A 161 9.39 1.31 -42.74
CA LEU A 161 8.20 1.18 -43.57
C LEU A 161 7.92 2.42 -44.43
N ARG A 162 8.08 3.63 -43.87
CA ARG A 162 7.93 4.89 -44.62
C ARG A 162 8.98 5.02 -45.73
N GLU A 163 10.24 4.69 -45.44
CA GLU A 163 11.34 4.70 -46.40
C GLU A 163 11.11 3.66 -47.52
N ALA A 164 10.66 2.45 -47.18
CA ALA A 164 10.31 1.42 -48.17
C ALA A 164 9.12 1.82 -49.07
N ILE A 165 8.10 2.48 -48.51
CA ILE A 165 6.97 3.02 -49.28
C ILE A 165 7.43 4.14 -50.21
N ALA A 166 8.28 5.05 -49.73
CA ALA A 166 8.84 6.13 -50.54
C ALA A 166 9.67 5.58 -51.71
N ALA A 167 10.53 4.59 -51.46
CA ALA A 167 11.32 3.91 -52.49
C ALA A 167 10.43 3.20 -53.53
N LYS A 168 9.38 2.47 -53.09
CA LYS A 168 8.42 1.83 -54.00
C LYS A 168 7.63 2.85 -54.83
N LYS A 169 7.22 3.98 -54.24
CA LYS A 169 6.55 5.07 -54.96
C LYS A 169 7.48 5.71 -55.99
N ALA A 170 8.73 5.98 -55.64
CA ALA A 170 9.74 6.51 -56.56
C ALA A 170 10.00 5.55 -57.73
N ALA A 171 10.18 4.25 -57.46
CA ALA A 171 10.33 3.23 -58.50
C ALA A 171 9.09 3.12 -59.40
N MET A 172 7.88 3.26 -58.85
CA MET A 172 6.64 3.27 -59.64
C MET A 172 6.54 4.53 -60.52
N LEU A 173 6.93 5.71 -60.01
CA LEU A 173 6.96 6.95 -60.79
C LEU A 173 7.98 6.86 -61.93
N GLN A 174 9.18 6.35 -61.69
CA GLN A 174 10.17 6.09 -62.74
C GLN A 174 9.63 5.13 -63.81
N LYS A 175 8.97 4.04 -63.40
CA LYS A 175 8.32 3.11 -64.35
C LYS A 175 7.20 3.77 -65.14
N LYS A 176 6.41 4.65 -64.52
CA LYS A 176 5.35 5.41 -65.22
C LYS A 176 5.93 6.42 -66.20
N GLN A 177 6.99 7.13 -65.83
CA GLN A 177 7.70 8.07 -66.71
C GLN A 177 8.32 7.34 -67.92
N ALA A 178 9.02 6.23 -67.68
CA ALA A 178 9.57 5.40 -68.75
C ALA A 178 8.46 4.82 -69.66
N ALA A 179 7.31 4.42 -69.10
CA ALA A 179 6.17 3.95 -69.88
C ALA A 179 5.51 5.09 -70.68
N SER A 180 5.39 6.30 -70.12
CA SER A 180 4.85 7.45 -70.85
C SER A 180 5.79 7.94 -71.94
N GLU A 181 7.11 7.86 -71.75
CA GLU A 181 8.10 8.15 -72.79
C GLU A 181 8.04 7.11 -73.93
N ALA A 182 7.81 5.83 -73.58
CA ALA A 182 7.63 4.76 -74.56
C ALA A 182 6.30 4.87 -75.34
N TYR A 183 5.23 5.38 -74.73
CA TYR A 183 3.90 5.52 -75.38
C TYR A 183 3.69 6.89 -76.04
N GLY A 184 4.35 7.94 -75.55
CA GLY A 184 4.26 9.32 -76.06
C GLY A 184 5.13 9.62 -77.27
N GLY A 185 5.93 8.66 -77.74
CA GLY A 185 6.78 8.78 -78.93
C GLY A 185 6.10 8.46 -80.26
N SER A 186 4.79 8.17 -80.29
CA SER A 186 4.13 7.64 -81.50
C SER A 186 2.88 8.42 -81.97
N SER A 187 2.67 9.65 -81.51
CA SER A 187 1.56 10.49 -81.99
C SER A 187 1.76 11.96 -81.64
N ASP A 188 2.54 12.71 -82.43
CA ASP A 188 2.17 14.10 -82.79
C ASP A 188 3.00 14.62 -83.96
N GLY A 189 2.61 14.19 -85.17
CA GLY A 189 3.09 14.75 -86.43
C GLY A 189 2.31 16.03 -86.76
N GLY A 190 2.81 17.16 -86.27
CA GLY A 190 2.76 18.49 -86.88
C GLY A 190 1.53 18.86 -87.74
N ALA A 191 0.51 19.43 -87.11
CA ALA A 191 -0.47 20.28 -87.78
C ALA A 191 0.08 21.71 -87.96
N ARG A 192 0.41 22.10 -89.21
CA ARG A 192 0.36 23.50 -89.67
C ARG A 192 0.43 23.59 -91.21
N LYS A 193 -0.63 24.20 -91.80
CA LYS A 193 -0.99 24.44 -93.23
C LYS A 193 -1.90 23.33 -93.79
N GLU A 194 -3.10 23.53 -94.34
CA GLU A 194 -3.79 24.64 -95.03
C GLU A 194 -5.32 24.34 -95.09
N GLY A 195 -6.19 25.36 -95.20
CA GLY A 195 -7.61 25.26 -95.64
C GLY A 195 -8.68 25.16 -94.53
N ALA A 196 -9.60 26.13 -94.38
CA ALA A 196 -10.96 26.21 -95.01
C ALA A 196 -11.95 25.22 -94.36
N GLU A 197 -13.17 25.49 -93.89
CA GLU A 197 -14.19 26.55 -93.95
C GLU A 197 -15.24 26.20 -92.86
N GLU A 198 -16.07 27.18 -92.44
CA GLU A 198 -17.26 27.10 -91.55
C GLU A 198 -17.11 26.76 -90.05
#